data_AF-A0A946WQX6-F1
#
_entry.id   AF-A0A946WQX6-F1
#
_cell.length_a   1.000
_cell.length_b   1.000
_cell.length_c   1.000
_cell.angle_alpha   90.00
_cell.angle_beta   90.00
_cell.angle_gamma   90.00
#
_symmetry.space_group_name_H-M   'P 1'
#
loop_
_entity.id
_entity.type
_entity.pdbx_description
1 polymer ?
#
loop_
_entity_poly.entity_id
_entity_poly.type
_entity_poly.pdbx_seq_one_letter_code
_entity_poly.pdbx_strand_id
1 'polypeptide(L)'
;MKRLNRTLCFSVMVLASMLLLHCSDDSGTAKAKLQDMYTFAGGPSGGTFQYYASAIATIGQKQEQKLLARSSGGSIENIRLVDSQKAD
;
A
#
# COMPACT_ATOMS: atom_id res chain seq x y z
N MET A 1 30.33 12.28 45.85
CA MET A 1 29.10 11.47 45.71
C MET A 1 27.87 12.27 45.25
N LYS A 2 27.52 13.42 45.85
CA LYS A 2 26.32 14.21 45.46
C LYS A 2 26.30 14.73 44.01
N ARG A 3 27.47 15.02 43.41
CA ARG A 3 27.58 15.53 42.02
C ARG A 3 27.40 14.44 40.95
N LEU A 4 27.84 13.21 41.23
CA LEU A 4 27.74 12.06 40.33
C LEU A 4 26.28 11.59 40.18
N ASN A 5 25.55 11.55 41.29
CA ASN A 5 24.11 11.21 41.28
C ASN A 5 23.29 12.29 40.54
N ARG A 6 23.71 13.56 40.61
CA ARG A 6 23.05 14.65 39.90
C ARG A 6 23.26 14.53 38.39
N THR A 7 24.48 14.26 37.93
CA THR A 7 24.77 14.02 36.50
C THR A 7 24.10 12.75 35.96
N LEU A 8 24.00 11.70 36.78
CA LEU A 8 23.28 10.48 36.41
C LEU A 8 21.78 10.76 36.23
N CYS A 9 21.16 11.50 37.15
CA CYS A 9 19.75 11.89 37.00
C CYS A 9 19.49 12.75 35.76
N PHE A 10 20.38 13.70 35.45
CA PHE A 10 20.28 14.49 34.22
C PHE A 10 20.40 13.62 32.97
N SER A 11 21.33 12.66 32.96
CA SER A 11 21.49 11.72 31.84
C SER A 11 20.26 10.84 31.64
N VAL A 12 19.66 10.32 32.72
CA VAL A 12 18.43 9.50 32.66
C VAL A 12 17.24 10.33 32.18
N MET A 13 17.11 11.59 32.62
CA MET A 13 16.04 12.47 32.15
C MET A 13 16.16 12.80 30.66
N VAL A 14 17.38 13.03 30.15
CA VAL A 14 17.64 13.29 28.72
C VAL A 14 17.34 12.04 27.89
N LEU A 15 17.70 10.85 28.37
CA LEU A 15 17.39 9.59 27.68
C LEU A 15 15.87 9.33 27.64
N ALA A 16 15.17 9.57 28.75
CA ALA A 16 13.72 9.38 28.82
C ALA A 16 12.95 10.38 27.94
N SER A 17 13.42 11.62 27.83
CA SER A 17 12.82 12.62 26.95
C SER A 17 13.08 12.32 25.46
N MET A 18 14.22 11.73 25.12
CA MET A 18 14.50 11.20 23.77
C MET A 18 13.58 10.01 23.40
N LEU A 19 13.23 9.14 24.36
CA LEU A 19 12.26 8.06 24.13
C LEU A 19 10.83 8.57 23.91
N LEU A 20 10.42 9.64 24.59
CA LEU A 20 9.06 10.18 24.48
C LEU A 20 8.83 11.01 23.20
N LEU A 21 9.90 11.51 22.57
CA LEU A 21 9.83 12.21 21.28
C LEU A 21 9.64 11.26 20.08
N HIS A 22 9.72 9.94 20.29
CA HIS A 22 9.51 8.93 19.24
C HIS A 22 8.04 8.50 19.08
N CYS A 23 7.10 9.16 19.78
CA CYS A 23 5.66 8.86 19.74
C CYS A 23 4.82 9.90 18.97
N SER A 24 5.45 10.86 18.30
CA SER A 24 4.76 11.76 17.37
C SER A 24 5.15 11.41 15.94
N ASP A 25 4.69 10.25 15.47
CA ASP A 25 4.42 10.09 14.05
C ASP A 25 3.11 10.83 13.75
N ASP A 26 3.21 12.12 13.45
CA ASP A 26 2.41 12.73 12.39
C ASP A 26 2.93 12.19 11.06
N SER A 27 2.93 10.86 10.91
CA SER A 27 3.13 10.24 9.63
C SER A 27 1.82 10.47 8.89
N GLY A 28 1.73 11.62 8.22
CA GLY A 28 1.17 11.63 6.88
C GLY A 28 1.73 10.40 6.21
N THR A 29 0.92 9.34 6.16
CA THR A 29 1.34 8.04 5.66
C THR A 29 1.85 8.35 4.26
N ALA A 30 3.17 8.34 4.11
CA ALA A 30 3.80 8.22 2.82
C ALA A 30 3.04 7.05 2.21
N LYS A 31 2.23 7.33 1.19
CA LYS A 31 1.56 6.30 0.38
C LYS A 31 2.66 5.27 0.19
N ALA A 32 2.55 4.10 0.81
CA ALA A 32 3.36 2.98 0.43
C ALA A 32 3.09 2.88 -1.06
N LYS A 33 4.06 3.31 -1.86
CA LYS A 33 3.94 3.32 -3.31
C LYS A 33 3.96 1.86 -3.65
N LEU A 34 2.78 1.23 -3.65
CA LEU A 34 2.56 -0.15 -4.02
C LEU A 34 3.23 -0.29 -5.39
N GLN A 35 4.42 -0.88 -5.37
CA GLN A 35 5.23 -1.07 -6.57
C GLN A 35 4.62 -2.14 -7.47
N ASP A 36 3.67 -2.90 -6.92
CA ASP A 36 2.99 -4.00 -7.56
C ASP A 36 1.94 -3.47 -8.55
N MET A 37 1.99 -4.04 -9.75
CA MET A 37 1.01 -3.79 -10.78
C MET A 37 -0.22 -4.66 -10.50
N TYR A 38 -1.36 -4.04 -10.26
CA TYR A 38 -2.63 -4.76 -10.08
C TYR A 38 -3.25 -5.09 -11.44
N THR A 39 -3.74 -6.31 -11.61
CA THR A 39 -4.34 -6.81 -12.84
C THR A 39 -5.81 -7.13 -12.65
N PHE A 40 -6.69 -6.32 -13.24
CA PHE A 40 -8.14 -6.55 -13.26
C PHE A 40 -8.53 -7.44 -14.43
N ALA A 41 -9.03 -8.64 -14.14
CA ALA A 41 -9.58 -9.55 -15.14
C ALA A 41 -11.02 -9.14 -15.50
N GLY A 42 -11.24 -8.86 -16.78
CA GLY A 42 -12.53 -8.47 -17.33
C GLY A 42 -13.36 -9.67 -17.81
N GLY A 43 -13.67 -9.65 -19.10
CA GLY A 43 -14.39 -10.71 -19.81
C GLY A 43 -13.96 -10.70 -21.28
N PRO A 44 -14.77 -11.27 -22.19
CA PRO A 44 -14.42 -11.29 -23.61
C PRO A 44 -14.16 -9.88 -24.15
N SER A 45 -13.19 -9.76 -25.06
CA SER A 45 -12.85 -8.48 -25.69
C SER A 45 -14.08 -7.86 -26.34
N GLY A 46 -14.34 -6.59 -26.03
CA GLY A 46 -15.55 -5.86 -26.47
C GLY A 46 -16.79 -6.10 -25.62
N GLY A 47 -16.74 -7.01 -24.65
CA GLY A 47 -17.81 -7.24 -23.68
C GLY A 47 -17.80 -6.23 -22.52
N THR A 48 -18.91 -6.21 -21.77
CA THR A 48 -19.12 -5.26 -20.67
C THR A 48 -18.08 -5.38 -19.55
N PHE A 49 -17.70 -6.59 -19.15
CA PHE A 49 -16.69 -6.77 -18.10
C PHE A 49 -15.33 -6.21 -18.53
N GLN A 50 -14.95 -6.41 -19.80
CA GLN A 50 -13.72 -5.84 -20.34
C GLN A 50 -13.79 -4.31 -20.40
N TYR A 51 -14.94 -3.74 -20.79
CA TYR A 51 -15.15 -2.30 -20.80
C TYR A 51 -14.88 -1.69 -19.41
N TYR A 52 -15.45 -2.28 -18.35
CA TYR A 52 -15.24 -1.79 -16.98
C TYR A 52 -13.83 -2.04 -16.47
N ALA A 53 -13.22 -3.20 -16.74
CA ALA A 53 -11.82 -3.46 -16.36
C ALA A 53 -10.87 -2.42 -16.97
N SER A 54 -11.06 -2.09 -18.26
CA SER A 54 -10.28 -1.04 -18.94
C SER A 54 -10.52 0.35 -18.36
N ALA A 55 -11.75 0.67 -17.96
CA ALA A 55 -12.08 1.95 -17.33
C ALA A 55 -11.43 2.09 -15.95
N ILE A 56 -11.47 1.03 -15.13
CA ILE A 56 -10.80 0.98 -13.81
C ILE A 56 -9.30 1.23 -13.99
N ALA A 57 -8.65 0.49 -14.89
CA ALA A 57 -7.22 0.67 -15.15
C ALA A 57 -6.89 2.11 -15.60
N THR A 58 -7.69 2.66 -16.50
CA THR A 58 -7.52 4.04 -17.00
C THR A 58 -7.66 5.09 -15.89
N ILE A 59 -8.68 4.95 -15.03
CA ILE A 59 -8.94 5.89 -13.94
C ILE A 59 -7.85 5.79 -12.88
N GLY A 60 -7.45 4.59 -12.47
CA GLY A 60 -6.40 4.43 -11.46
C GLY A 60 -5.02 4.86 -11.95
N GLN A 61 -4.70 4.67 -13.23
CA GLN A 61 -3.47 5.22 -13.82
C GLN A 61 -3.40 6.76 -13.72
N LYS A 62 -4.54 7.46 -13.89
CA LYS A 62 -4.63 8.92 -13.65
C LYS A 62 -4.42 9.30 -12.18
N GLN A 63 -4.59 8.35 -11.26
CA GLN A 63 -4.33 8.48 -9.83
C GLN A 63 -2.96 7.92 -9.42
N GLU A 64 -2.06 7.75 -10.41
CA GLU A 64 -0.70 7.22 -10.24
C GLU A 64 -0.64 5.78 -9.71
N GLN A 65 -1.70 5.00 -9.91
CA GLN A 65 -1.72 3.56 -9.62
C GLN A 65 -1.23 2.75 -10.82
N LYS A 66 -0.46 1.69 -10.56
CA LYS A 66 -0.06 0.73 -11.60
C LYS A 66 -1.17 -0.30 -11.79
N LEU A 67 -2.08 -0.05 -12.72
CA LEU A 67 -3.20 -0.95 -13.03
C LEU A 67 -3.13 -1.46 -14.47
N LEU A 68 -3.47 -2.74 -14.66
CA LEU A 68 -3.61 -3.41 -15.95
C LEU A 68 -5.02 -4.02 -16.06
N ALA A 69 -5.63 -3.94 -17.24
CA ALA A 69 -6.85 -4.67 -17.56
C ALA A 69 -6.52 -5.85 -18.48
N ARG A 70 -7.09 -7.02 -18.21
CA ARG A 70 -6.87 -8.23 -19.02
C ARG A 70 -8.19 -8.88 -19.41
N SER A 71 -8.31 -9.33 -20.66
CA SER A 71 -9.46 -10.11 -21.11
C SER A 71 -9.44 -11.52 -20.55
N SER A 72 -10.64 -12.09 -20.44
CA SER A 72 -10.86 -13.45 -19.96
C SER A 72 -12.13 -14.05 -20.57
N GLY A 73 -12.39 -15.32 -20.29
CA GLY A 73 -13.63 -16.02 -20.58
C GLY A 73 -14.75 -15.75 -19.57
N GLY A 74 -14.54 -14.87 -18.58
CA GLY A 74 -15.53 -14.49 -17.58
C GLY A 74 -15.29 -15.06 -16.18
N SER A 75 -16.33 -15.09 -15.34
CA SER A 75 -16.20 -15.22 -13.89
C SER A 75 -15.43 -16.44 -13.39
N ILE A 76 -15.64 -17.62 -13.99
CA ILE A 76 -14.93 -18.85 -13.58
C ILE A 76 -13.44 -18.75 -13.87
N GLU A 77 -13.07 -18.20 -15.04
CA GLU A 77 -11.66 -17.95 -15.33
C GLU A 77 -11.09 -16.88 -14.40
N ASN A 78 -11.83 -15.81 -14.12
CA ASN A 78 -11.38 -14.74 -13.22
C ASN A 78 -11.05 -15.29 -11.82
N ILE A 79 -11.93 -16.12 -11.24
CA ILE A 79 -11.68 -16.76 -9.94
C ILE A 79 -10.38 -17.58 -9.98
N ARG A 80 -10.16 -18.36 -11.05
CA ARG A 80 -8.93 -19.15 -11.21
C ARG A 80 -7.70 -18.27 -11.42
N LEU A 81 -7.83 -17.13 -12.10
CA LEU A 81 -6.73 -16.18 -12.28
C LEU A 81 -6.33 -15.55 -10.95
N VAL A 82 -7.29 -15.16 -10.11
CA VAL A 82 -7.05 -14.66 -8.75
C VAL A 82 -6.38 -15.74 -7.89
N ASP A 83 -6.92 -16.96 -7.86
CA ASP A 83 -6.34 -18.10 -7.14
C ASP A 83 -4.88 -18.38 -7.56
N SER A 84 -4.59 -18.25 -8.86
CA SER A 84 -3.24 -18.42 -9.42
C SER A 84 -2.35 -17.17 -9.39
N GLN A 85 -2.78 -16.09 -8.72
CA GLN A 85 -2.06 -14.81 -8.61
C GLN A 85 -1.71 -14.17 -9.97
N LYS A 86 -2.58 -14.36 -10.97
CA LYS A 86 -2.49 -13.76 -12.32
C LYS A 86 -3.46 -12.60 -12.52
N ALA A 87 -4.30 -12.35 -11.53
CA ALA A 87 -5.21 -11.21 -11.40
C ALA A 87 -5.34 -10.88 -9.90
N ASP A 88 -5.81 -9.67 -9.61
CA ASP A 88 -5.97 -9.12 -8.26
C ASP A 88 -7.44 -8.84 -7.93
#